data_AF-A0A507QSR5-F1
#
_entry.id   AF-A0A507QSR5-F1
#
_cell.length_a   1.000
_cell.length_b   1.000
_cell.length_c   1.000
_cell.angle_alpha   90.00
_cell.angle_beta   90.00
_cell.angle_gamma   90.00
#
_symmetry.space_group_name_H-M   'P 1'
#
loop_
_entity.id
_entity.type
_entity.pdbx_description
1 polymer ?
#
loop_
_entity_poly.entity_id
_entity_poly.type
_entity_poly.pdbx_seq_one_letter_code
_entity_poly.pdbx_strand_id
1 'polypeptide(L)'
;MASILPRMSFRALSSVSRMTPLSRASLAPKLVRPQPLAQPLVRRFLATTPQEQPRLRLGSTAPNFKAQTTHGEIDFHEFIGDSWAILFSHPADFTPVCTTEIGAFAKLKDEFEKRGVKMIGLSANDLSSHGKWVEDINEVASTNVQFPIIADADRKVAFLYDMISQQDLEDLPKKGIAFTIRSVFIIDPAKKIRLIMLYPASTGRNTAEVLRVIDSLQTGDKKGVVTPINWEVGDDVIVPPSVSTEDAKKKFGEVRELKPYLRYTKV
;
A
#
# COMPACT_ATOMS: atom_id res chain seq x y z
N MET A 1 18.85 -40.26 40.29
CA MET A 1 17.88 -40.63 41.34
C MET A 1 16.52 -40.09 40.88
N ALA A 2 15.70 -40.89 40.20
CA ALA A 2 14.54 -41.60 40.77
C ALA A 2 13.61 -40.63 41.53
N SER A 3 12.38 -40.36 41.06
CA SER A 3 11.29 -41.33 41.19
C SER A 3 10.14 -41.11 40.21
N ILE A 4 9.65 -42.26 39.74
CA ILE A 4 8.42 -42.54 39.01
C ILE A 4 7.45 -43.14 40.04
N LEU A 5 6.14 -42.84 39.96
CA LEU A 5 5.06 -43.85 39.91
C LEU A 5 3.65 -43.21 39.90
N PRO A 6 2.71 -43.76 39.12
CA PRO A 6 1.32 -43.31 38.97
C PRO A 6 0.35 -44.08 39.88
N ARG A 7 -0.89 -43.58 40.05
CA ARG A 7 -1.99 -44.33 40.68
C ARG A 7 -3.02 -44.77 39.64
N MET A 8 -3.32 -46.07 39.69
CA MET A 8 -4.25 -46.83 38.87
C MET A 8 -5.70 -46.76 39.37
N SER A 9 -6.61 -46.61 38.40
CA SER A 9 -7.93 -47.24 38.16
C SER A 9 -8.88 -47.59 39.31
N PHE A 10 -10.18 -47.30 39.10
CA PHE A 10 -11.25 -48.32 39.16
C PHE A 10 -12.39 -47.98 38.18
N ARG A 11 -12.71 -48.95 37.31
CA ARG A 11 -13.93 -49.01 36.48
C ARG A 11 -15.06 -49.58 37.34
N ALA A 12 -16.25 -49.00 37.28
CA ALA A 12 -17.49 -49.68 37.62
C ALA A 12 -18.44 -49.61 36.42
N LEU A 13 -18.82 -50.79 35.92
CA LEU A 13 -19.85 -51.01 34.93
C LEU A 13 -21.22 -50.89 35.60
N SER A 14 -22.15 -50.15 35.00
CA SER A 14 -23.57 -50.38 35.21
C SER A 14 -24.33 -50.24 33.89
N SER A 15 -24.86 -51.37 33.45
CA SER A 15 -25.77 -51.53 32.34
C SER A 15 -27.17 -51.05 32.74
N VAL A 16 -27.76 -50.14 31.99
CA VAL A 16 -29.22 -49.96 31.97
C VAL A 16 -29.68 -49.82 30.53
N SER A 17 -30.60 -50.69 30.14
CA SER A 17 -31.18 -50.77 28.81
C SER A 17 -32.49 -49.99 28.73
N ARG A 18 -32.63 -49.22 27.65
CA ARG A 18 -33.84 -48.73 26.96
C ARG A 18 -35.04 -48.20 27.77
N MET A 19 -35.33 -46.92 27.55
CA MET A 19 -36.66 -46.47 27.15
C MET A 19 -36.54 -45.50 25.97
N THR A 20 -37.19 -45.82 24.85
CA THR A 20 -37.36 -44.93 23.69
C THR A 20 -38.43 -43.88 24.01
N PRO A 21 -38.13 -42.57 23.92
CA PRO A 21 -39.18 -41.56 23.89
C PRO A 21 -39.74 -41.45 22.48
N LEU A 22 -41.08 -41.45 22.40
CA LEU A 22 -41.86 -41.18 21.20
C LEU A 22 -41.42 -39.86 20.54
N SER A 23 -41.08 -39.93 19.25
CA SER A 23 -40.80 -38.77 18.41
C SER A 23 -42.04 -37.88 18.31
N ARG A 24 -42.06 -36.76 19.04
CA ARG A 24 -42.91 -35.63 18.68
C ARG A 24 -42.28 -34.96 17.46
N ALA A 25 -42.88 -35.16 16.29
CA ALA A 25 -42.56 -34.37 15.12
C ALA A 25 -42.90 -32.90 15.42
N SER A 26 -41.88 -32.06 15.67
CA SER A 26 -42.08 -30.62 15.67
C SER A 26 -42.11 -30.15 14.22
N LEU A 27 -43.27 -29.65 13.80
CA LEU A 27 -43.41 -28.85 12.59
C LEU A 27 -42.80 -27.47 12.88
N ALA A 28 -41.47 -27.39 12.89
CA ALA A 28 -40.80 -26.10 12.78
C ALA A 28 -40.99 -25.62 11.32
N PRO A 29 -41.56 -24.42 11.09
CA PRO A 29 -41.66 -23.90 9.74
C PRO A 29 -40.25 -23.74 9.19
N LYS A 30 -39.97 -24.34 8.01
CA LYS A 30 -38.72 -24.10 7.29
C LYS A 30 -38.65 -22.60 7.00
N LEU A 31 -37.79 -21.89 7.72
CA LEU A 31 -37.39 -20.53 7.38
C LEU A 31 -36.87 -20.58 5.94
N VAL A 32 -37.68 -20.06 5.02
CA VAL A 32 -37.26 -19.81 3.65
C VAL A 32 -36.10 -18.84 3.74
N ARG A 33 -34.88 -19.31 3.46
CA ARG A 33 -33.73 -18.44 3.28
C ARG A 33 -34.12 -17.43 2.20
N PRO A 34 -34.14 -16.11 2.48
CA PRO A 34 -34.40 -15.15 1.42
C PRO A 34 -33.31 -15.37 0.37
N GLN A 35 -33.73 -15.65 -0.87
CA GLN A 35 -32.82 -15.57 -1.99
C GLN A 35 -32.23 -14.16 -1.98
N PRO A 36 -30.91 -14.01 -2.17
CA PRO A 36 -30.33 -12.67 -2.25
C PRO A 36 -31.05 -11.94 -3.38
N LEU A 37 -31.68 -10.81 -3.03
CA LEU A 37 -32.30 -9.90 -3.98
C LEU A 37 -31.32 -9.69 -5.13
N ALA A 38 -31.78 -9.96 -6.36
CA ALA A 38 -30.98 -9.74 -7.55
C ALA A 38 -30.39 -8.33 -7.48
N GLN A 39 -29.05 -8.25 -7.45
CA GLN A 39 -28.35 -6.97 -7.30
C GLN A 39 -28.78 -6.04 -8.44
N PRO A 40 -29.13 -4.77 -8.15
CA PRO A 40 -29.55 -3.85 -9.18
C PRO A 40 -28.43 -3.64 -10.20
N LEU A 41 -28.81 -3.40 -11.47
CA LEU A 41 -27.97 -3.18 -12.66
C LEU A 41 -26.90 -2.06 -12.55
N VAL A 42 -26.76 -1.43 -11.38
CA VAL A 42 -25.85 -0.32 -11.06
C VAL A 42 -24.38 -0.79 -10.97
N ARG A 43 -24.11 -2.09 -10.94
CA ARG A 43 -22.75 -2.64 -10.77
C ARG A 43 -21.84 -2.52 -12.01
N ARG A 44 -22.21 -1.74 -13.02
CA ARG A 44 -21.52 -1.72 -14.33
C ARG A 44 -20.15 -1.02 -14.32
N PHE A 45 -19.84 -0.20 -13.32
CA PHE A 45 -18.65 0.66 -13.38
C PHE A 45 -17.72 0.57 -12.17
N LEU A 46 -18.17 0.01 -11.04
CA LEU A 46 -17.32 -0.24 -9.88
C LEU A 46 -17.40 -1.69 -9.43
N ALA A 47 -16.24 -2.30 -9.20
CA ALA A 47 -16.17 -3.62 -8.61
C ALA A 47 -16.35 -3.62 -7.07
N THR A 48 -16.01 -2.50 -6.43
CA THR A 48 -16.06 -2.30 -4.97
C THR A 48 -16.90 -1.08 -4.62
N THR A 49 -17.66 -1.17 -3.53
CA THR A 49 -18.41 -0.02 -3.00
C THR A 49 -17.54 0.82 -2.06
N PRO A 50 -17.81 2.13 -1.90
CA PRO A 50 -17.07 2.97 -0.94
C PRO A 50 -17.10 2.42 0.50
N GLN A 51 -18.17 1.71 0.90
CA GLN A 51 -18.29 1.11 2.22
C GLN A 51 -17.35 -0.08 2.43
N GLU A 52 -16.90 -0.73 1.35
CA GLU A 52 -15.98 -1.87 1.37
C GLU A 52 -14.51 -1.44 1.30
N GLN A 53 -14.25 -0.14 1.15
CA GLN A 53 -12.91 0.40 1.01
C GLN A 53 -12.10 0.29 2.31
N PRO A 54 -10.87 -0.27 2.28
CA PRO A 54 -10.05 -0.36 3.48
C PRO A 54 -9.57 1.02 3.92
N ARG A 55 -9.53 1.23 5.25
CA ARG A 55 -8.88 2.42 5.82
C ARG A 55 -7.38 2.20 5.87
N LEU A 56 -6.64 2.91 5.01
CA LEU A 56 -5.18 2.85 4.98
C LEU A 56 -4.57 3.88 5.94
N ARG A 57 -3.61 3.43 6.74
CA ARG A 57 -2.80 4.25 7.66
C ARG A 57 -1.33 3.88 7.53
N LEU A 58 -0.43 4.75 7.98
CA LEU A 58 0.97 4.37 8.15
C LEU A 58 1.08 3.11 9.03
N GLY A 59 1.92 2.16 8.62
CA GLY A 59 2.08 0.85 9.26
C GLY A 59 1.02 -0.19 8.86
N SER A 60 0.01 0.16 8.07
CA SER A 60 -0.92 -0.82 7.50
C SER A 60 -0.18 -1.73 6.53
N THR A 61 -0.55 -3.01 6.47
CA THR A 61 -0.12 -3.86 5.36
C THR A 61 -0.78 -3.35 4.08
N ALA A 62 0.02 -3.08 3.06
CA ALA A 62 -0.43 -2.69 1.73
C ALA A 62 -1.37 -3.78 1.18
N PRO A 63 -2.61 -3.46 0.79
CA PRO A 63 -3.52 -4.44 0.23
C PRO A 63 -2.90 -5.19 -0.97
N ASN A 64 -2.97 -6.52 -0.97
CA ASN A 64 -2.53 -7.27 -2.15
C ASN A 64 -3.62 -7.25 -3.24
N PHE A 65 -3.21 -7.24 -4.50
CA PHE A 65 -4.10 -7.31 -5.65
C PHE A 65 -3.41 -7.99 -6.82
N LYS A 66 -4.23 -8.47 -7.77
CA LYS A 66 -3.78 -8.86 -9.10
C LYS A 66 -4.31 -7.87 -10.12
N ALA A 67 -3.46 -7.43 -11.04
CA ALA A 67 -3.84 -6.45 -12.04
C ALA A 67 -3.07 -6.64 -13.34
N GLN A 68 -3.69 -6.18 -14.43
CA GLN A 68 -3.07 -6.11 -15.74
C GLN A 68 -2.22 -4.83 -15.82
N THR A 69 -1.00 -4.95 -16.33
CA THR A 69 -0.07 -3.83 -16.50
C THR A 69 0.54 -3.82 -17.89
N THR A 70 1.21 -2.73 -18.25
CA THR A 70 2.02 -2.64 -19.47
C THR A 70 3.17 -3.67 -19.55
N HIS A 71 3.45 -4.41 -18.48
CA HIS A 71 4.47 -5.49 -18.46
C HIS A 71 3.84 -6.88 -18.24
N GLY A 72 2.52 -7.00 -18.39
CA GLY A 72 1.77 -8.23 -18.14
C GLY A 72 1.01 -8.21 -16.82
N GLU A 73 0.42 -9.37 -16.47
CA GLU A 73 -0.27 -9.54 -15.20
C GLU A 73 0.72 -9.59 -14.03
N ILE A 74 0.34 -8.98 -12.91
CA ILE A 74 1.12 -9.03 -11.68
C ILE A 74 0.26 -9.50 -10.51
N ASP A 75 0.92 -10.09 -9.51
CA ASP A 75 0.48 -10.06 -8.11
C ASP A 75 1.33 -9.00 -7.39
N PHE A 76 0.69 -8.06 -6.69
CA PHE A 76 1.39 -6.88 -6.18
C PHE A 76 2.42 -7.22 -5.10
N HIS A 77 2.14 -8.18 -4.22
CA HIS A 77 3.10 -8.59 -3.18
C HIS A 77 4.27 -9.36 -3.77
N GLU A 78 4.03 -10.21 -4.78
CA GLU A 78 5.11 -10.87 -5.53
C GLU A 78 5.96 -9.86 -6.31
N PHE A 79 5.32 -8.86 -6.94
CA PHE A 79 6.02 -7.76 -7.61
C PHE A 79 6.95 -7.02 -6.66
N ILE A 80 6.47 -6.68 -5.44
CA ILE A 80 7.32 -6.05 -4.42
C ILE A 80 8.49 -6.99 -4.06
N GLY A 81 8.22 -8.26 -3.77
CA GLY A 81 9.24 -9.22 -3.31
C GLY A 81 9.95 -8.71 -2.05
N ASP A 82 11.28 -8.74 -2.00
CA ASP A 82 12.06 -8.22 -0.87
C ASP A 82 12.53 -6.76 -1.06
N SER A 83 11.95 -6.05 -2.03
CA SER A 83 12.30 -4.66 -2.36
C SER A 83 11.37 -3.66 -1.69
N TRP A 84 11.80 -2.41 -1.62
CA TRP A 84 10.88 -1.29 -1.42
C TRP A 84 10.05 -1.10 -2.69
N ALA A 85 8.88 -0.48 -2.57
CA ALA A 85 8.07 -0.12 -3.72
C ALA A 85 7.42 1.26 -3.59
N ILE A 86 7.25 1.91 -4.74
CA ILE A 86 6.39 3.08 -4.91
C ILE A 86 5.21 2.65 -5.79
N LEU A 87 4.00 2.76 -5.25
CA LEU A 87 2.77 2.73 -6.02
C LEU A 87 2.25 4.15 -6.15
N PHE A 88 2.09 4.65 -7.37
CA PHE A 88 1.63 6.01 -7.60
C PHE A 88 0.58 6.08 -8.72
N SER A 89 -0.42 6.93 -8.53
CA SER A 89 -1.50 7.11 -9.50
C SER A 89 -1.38 8.43 -10.27
N HIS A 90 -2.01 8.50 -11.44
CA HIS A 90 -2.24 9.73 -12.20
C HIS A 90 -3.67 9.76 -12.75
N PRO A 91 -4.33 10.93 -12.84
CA PRO A 91 -5.75 11.00 -13.20
C PRO A 91 -6.14 10.31 -14.51
N ALA A 92 -5.42 10.59 -15.59
CA ALA A 92 -5.72 10.05 -16.92
C ALA A 92 -4.52 10.18 -17.85
N ASP A 93 -4.41 9.23 -18.77
CA ASP A 93 -3.49 9.32 -19.91
C ASP A 93 -3.85 10.50 -20.82
N PHE A 94 -2.91 10.92 -21.67
CA PHE A 94 -3.06 12.06 -22.60
C PHE A 94 -3.45 13.38 -21.92
N THR A 95 -2.97 13.60 -20.68
CA THR A 95 -3.16 14.87 -19.96
C THR A 95 -1.83 15.53 -19.60
N PRO A 96 -1.73 16.87 -19.66
CA PRO A 96 -0.45 17.57 -19.71
C PRO A 96 0.42 17.35 -18.46
N VAL A 97 -0.17 17.48 -17.26
CA VAL A 97 0.57 17.31 -16.01
C VAL A 97 0.98 15.85 -15.80
N CYS A 98 0.16 14.89 -16.23
CA CYS A 98 0.51 13.48 -16.12
C CYS A 98 1.69 13.15 -17.04
N THR A 99 1.72 13.69 -18.26
CA THR A 99 2.82 13.48 -19.21
C THR A 99 4.15 13.98 -18.62
N THR A 100 4.15 15.16 -18.00
CA THR A 100 5.37 15.69 -17.36
C THR A 100 5.80 14.86 -16.14
N GLU A 101 4.85 14.41 -15.31
CA GLU A 101 5.15 13.59 -14.13
C GLU A 101 5.73 12.21 -14.48
N ILE A 102 5.08 11.46 -15.38
CA ILE A 102 5.56 10.13 -15.77
C ILE A 102 6.93 10.22 -16.44
N GLY A 103 7.13 11.25 -17.28
CA GLY A 103 8.43 11.52 -17.88
C GLY A 103 9.52 11.82 -16.84
N ALA A 104 9.20 12.60 -15.80
CA ALA A 104 10.13 12.92 -14.72
C ALA A 104 10.46 11.69 -13.85
N PHE A 105 9.48 10.85 -13.52
CA PHE A 105 9.72 9.59 -12.81
C PHE A 105 10.57 8.62 -13.65
N ALA A 106 10.32 8.54 -14.96
CA ALA A 106 11.10 7.68 -15.86
C ALA A 106 12.58 8.07 -15.88
N LYS A 107 12.89 9.37 -15.87
CA LYS A 107 14.28 9.87 -15.79
C LYS A 107 14.99 9.53 -14.48
N LEU A 108 14.24 9.36 -13.40
CA LEU A 108 14.78 9.04 -12.07
C LEU A 108 14.74 7.54 -11.76
N LYS A 109 14.29 6.70 -12.69
CA LYS A 109 14.13 5.25 -12.49
C LYS A 109 15.41 4.59 -11.94
N ASP A 110 16.57 4.94 -12.49
CA ASP A 110 17.86 4.39 -12.03
C ASP A 110 18.21 4.84 -10.59
N GLU A 111 17.79 6.03 -10.17
CA GLU A 111 17.99 6.50 -8.79
C GLU A 111 17.15 5.72 -7.79
N PHE A 112 15.93 5.33 -8.17
CA PHE A 112 15.09 4.47 -7.35
C PHE A 112 15.64 3.03 -7.31
N GLU A 113 16.12 2.49 -8.43
CA GLU A 113 16.72 1.16 -8.48
C GLU A 113 18.00 1.04 -7.66
N LYS A 114 18.87 2.06 -7.68
CA LYS A 114 20.07 2.13 -6.82
C LYS A 114 19.73 1.98 -5.33
N ARG A 115 18.51 2.36 -4.93
CA ARG A 115 18.00 2.26 -3.56
C ARG A 115 17.17 0.98 -3.31
N GLY A 116 17.12 0.07 -4.28
CA GLY A 116 16.33 -1.15 -4.20
C GLY A 116 14.82 -0.87 -4.17
N VAL A 117 14.37 0.19 -4.87
CA VAL A 117 12.96 0.58 -4.93
C VAL A 117 12.37 0.26 -6.31
N LYS A 118 11.30 -0.53 -6.32
CA LYS A 118 10.51 -0.82 -7.53
C LYS A 118 9.41 0.22 -7.69
N MET A 119 9.18 0.66 -8.92
CA MET A 119 8.14 1.64 -9.23
C MET A 119 6.99 0.99 -9.98
N ILE A 120 5.77 1.41 -9.69
CA ILE A 120 4.59 1.03 -10.46
C ILE A 120 3.58 2.19 -10.51
N GLY A 121 3.20 2.56 -11.73
CA GLY A 121 2.19 3.58 -12.00
C GLY A 121 0.78 2.99 -12.05
N LEU A 122 -0.24 3.84 -11.99
CA LEU A 122 -1.65 3.45 -12.13
C LEU A 122 -2.49 4.59 -12.68
N SER A 123 -3.40 4.28 -13.59
CA SER A 123 -4.58 5.11 -13.85
C SER A 123 -5.79 4.24 -14.14
N ALA A 124 -6.94 4.88 -14.23
CA ALA A 124 -8.19 4.22 -14.59
C ALA A 124 -8.39 4.03 -16.11
N ASN A 125 -7.31 4.09 -16.88
CA ASN A 125 -7.27 3.81 -18.31
C ASN A 125 -7.08 2.30 -18.59
N ASP A 126 -7.32 1.89 -19.83
CA ASP A 126 -7.03 0.54 -20.30
C ASP A 126 -5.58 0.38 -20.82
N LEU A 127 -5.15 -0.86 -21.08
CA LEU A 127 -3.80 -1.16 -21.58
C LEU A 127 -3.49 -0.53 -22.94
N SER A 128 -4.48 -0.40 -23.81
CA SER A 128 -4.27 0.14 -25.16
C SER A 128 -4.00 1.63 -25.14
N SER A 129 -4.64 2.35 -24.21
CA SER A 129 -4.38 3.76 -23.90
C SER A 129 -2.95 3.95 -23.40
N HIS A 130 -2.53 3.14 -22.43
CA HIS A 130 -1.17 3.20 -21.86
C HIS A 130 -0.08 3.02 -22.90
N GLY A 131 -0.21 2.03 -23.78
CA GLY A 131 0.81 1.75 -24.80
C GLY A 131 1.08 2.94 -25.71
N LYS A 132 0.03 3.58 -26.22
CA LYS A 132 0.15 4.78 -27.06
C LYS A 132 0.67 5.98 -26.30
N TRP A 133 0.20 6.19 -25.07
CA TRP A 133 0.62 7.35 -24.29
C TRP A 133 2.07 7.28 -23.82
N VAL A 134 2.60 6.08 -23.59
CA VAL A 134 4.03 5.87 -23.29
C VAL A 134 4.91 6.33 -24.46
N GLU A 135 4.48 6.17 -25.71
CA GLU A 135 5.20 6.69 -26.87
C GLU A 135 5.28 8.23 -26.82
N ASP A 136 4.16 8.91 -26.59
CA ASP A 136 4.11 10.38 -26.43
C ASP A 136 5.02 10.86 -25.29
N ILE A 137 5.00 10.17 -24.14
CA ILE A 137 5.85 10.52 -22.99
C ILE A 137 7.33 10.38 -23.34
N ASN A 138 7.71 9.28 -23.97
CA ASN A 138 9.10 9.01 -24.33
C ASN A 138 9.62 10.04 -25.33
N GLU A 139 8.80 10.44 -26.30
CA GLU A 139 9.10 11.51 -27.23
C GLU A 139 9.25 12.87 -26.52
N VAL A 140 8.18 13.34 -25.85
CA VAL A 140 8.10 14.69 -25.26
C VAL A 140 9.11 14.88 -24.14
N ALA A 141 9.31 13.88 -23.29
CA ALA A 141 10.24 13.97 -22.18
C ALA A 141 11.66 13.53 -22.56
N SER A 142 11.89 13.00 -23.77
CA SER A 142 13.18 12.41 -24.19
C SER A 142 13.67 11.40 -23.15
N THR A 143 12.83 10.39 -22.90
CA THR A 143 13.05 9.39 -21.85
C THR A 143 12.61 8.02 -22.34
N ASN A 144 12.74 7.02 -21.47
CA ASN A 144 12.19 5.69 -21.68
C ASN A 144 11.46 5.23 -20.42
N VAL A 145 10.13 5.14 -20.48
CA VAL A 145 9.32 4.59 -19.38
C VAL A 145 9.58 3.08 -19.29
N GLN A 146 10.14 2.64 -18.16
CA GLN A 146 10.60 1.27 -17.92
C GLN A 146 9.95 0.59 -16.71
N PHE A 147 8.97 1.25 -16.10
CA PHE A 147 8.19 0.70 -15.00
C PHE A 147 6.78 0.34 -15.49
N PRO A 148 6.14 -0.68 -14.90
CA PRO A 148 4.78 -1.05 -15.25
C PRO A 148 3.79 0.06 -14.88
N ILE A 149 2.76 0.21 -15.71
CA ILE A 149 1.58 1.04 -15.42
C ILE A 149 0.36 0.11 -15.37
N ILE A 150 -0.36 0.15 -14.25
CA ILE A 150 -1.58 -0.63 -14.02
C ILE A 150 -2.72 -0.05 -14.84
N ALA A 151 -3.43 -0.91 -15.57
CA ALA A 151 -4.70 -0.61 -16.22
C ALA A 151 -5.87 -0.92 -15.27
N ASP A 152 -6.36 0.10 -14.57
CA ASP A 152 -7.41 -0.03 -13.54
C ASP A 152 -8.78 0.48 -14.02
N ALA A 153 -9.20 0.03 -15.21
CA ALA A 153 -10.42 0.53 -15.87
C ALA A 153 -11.71 0.36 -15.03
N ASP A 154 -11.75 -0.63 -14.13
CA ASP A 154 -12.86 -0.87 -13.19
C ASP A 154 -12.65 -0.25 -11.81
N ARG A 155 -11.56 0.52 -11.64
CA ARG A 155 -11.16 1.26 -10.44
C ARG A 155 -10.91 0.38 -9.22
N LYS A 156 -10.73 -0.93 -9.37
CA LYS A 156 -10.53 -1.84 -8.23
C LYS A 156 -9.38 -1.41 -7.34
N VAL A 157 -8.22 -1.17 -7.93
CA VAL A 157 -7.01 -0.83 -7.18
C VAL A 157 -7.11 0.61 -6.67
N ALA A 158 -7.67 1.52 -7.46
CA ALA A 158 -7.93 2.90 -7.08
C ALA A 158 -8.82 3.00 -5.83
N PHE A 159 -9.90 2.23 -5.76
CA PHE A 159 -10.72 2.12 -4.54
C PHE A 159 -9.92 1.51 -3.39
N LEU A 160 -9.24 0.38 -3.64
CA LEU A 160 -8.47 -0.33 -2.62
C LEU A 160 -7.41 0.54 -1.94
N TYR A 161 -6.90 1.55 -2.66
CA TYR A 161 -5.88 2.49 -2.21
C TYR A 161 -6.37 3.92 -1.95
N ASP A 162 -7.68 4.16 -1.87
CA ASP A 162 -8.23 5.51 -1.61
C ASP A 162 -7.71 6.58 -2.58
N MET A 163 -7.62 6.23 -3.86
CA MET A 163 -7.07 7.08 -4.90
C MET A 163 -8.15 7.87 -5.65
N ILE A 164 -9.38 7.95 -5.17
CA ILE A 164 -10.47 8.67 -5.84
C ILE A 164 -10.90 9.84 -4.95
N SER A 165 -11.06 11.01 -5.55
CA SER A 165 -11.47 12.19 -4.78
C SER A 165 -12.90 12.05 -4.29
N GLN A 166 -13.23 12.68 -3.15
CA GLN A 166 -14.60 12.75 -2.66
C GLN A 166 -15.56 13.29 -3.72
N GLN A 167 -15.13 14.31 -4.47
CA GLN A 167 -15.92 14.90 -5.55
C GLN A 167 -16.21 13.90 -6.67
N ASP A 168 -15.22 13.11 -7.08
CA ASP A 168 -15.41 12.09 -8.13
C ASP A 168 -16.33 10.95 -7.65
N LEU A 169 -16.28 10.59 -6.36
CA LEU A 169 -17.23 9.63 -5.77
C LEU A 169 -18.67 10.14 -5.80
N GLU A 170 -18.89 11.41 -5.47
CA GLU A 170 -20.21 12.04 -5.48
C GLU A 170 -20.75 12.26 -6.90
N ASP A 171 -19.87 12.54 -7.86
CA ASP A 171 -20.24 12.75 -9.25
C ASP A 171 -20.39 11.45 -10.03
N LEU A 172 -19.92 10.31 -9.50
CA LEU A 172 -19.95 9.03 -10.19
C LEU A 172 -21.34 8.63 -10.70
N PRO A 173 -22.46 8.80 -9.96
CA PRO A 173 -23.80 8.50 -10.48
C PRO A 173 -24.20 9.36 -11.68
N LYS A 174 -23.60 10.54 -11.84
CA LYS A 174 -23.90 11.51 -12.91
C LYS A 174 -22.97 11.34 -14.10
N LYS A 175 -21.67 11.21 -13.85
CA LYS A 175 -20.61 11.17 -14.87
C LYS A 175 -20.33 9.75 -15.37
N GLY A 176 -20.68 8.73 -14.58
CA GLY A 176 -20.40 7.33 -14.89
C GLY A 176 -18.92 6.94 -14.86
N ILE A 177 -18.03 7.89 -14.54
CA ILE A 177 -16.58 7.72 -14.54
C ILE A 177 -15.98 8.46 -13.35
N ALA A 178 -14.97 7.84 -12.72
CA ALA A 178 -14.12 8.47 -11.71
C ALA A 178 -12.66 8.40 -12.15
N PHE A 179 -11.94 9.51 -11.97
CA PHE A 179 -10.51 9.58 -12.19
C PHE A 179 -9.78 9.41 -10.86
N THR A 180 -8.52 8.99 -10.93
CA THR A 180 -7.69 8.94 -9.73
C THR A 180 -7.12 10.31 -9.40
N ILE A 181 -6.86 10.57 -8.12
CA ILE A 181 -5.99 11.66 -7.69
C ILE A 181 -4.52 11.29 -7.93
N ARG A 182 -3.60 12.18 -7.58
CA ARG A 182 -2.16 11.95 -7.67
C ARG A 182 -1.64 11.42 -6.34
N SER A 183 -1.84 10.13 -6.10
CA SER A 183 -1.38 9.46 -4.87
C SER A 183 0.03 8.91 -5.03
N VAL A 184 0.79 8.86 -3.94
CA VAL A 184 2.06 8.13 -3.82
C VAL A 184 2.04 7.33 -2.53
N PHE A 185 2.22 6.03 -2.63
CA PHE A 185 2.41 5.11 -1.52
C PHE A 185 3.83 4.58 -1.54
N ILE A 186 4.57 4.81 -0.45
CA ILE A 186 5.89 4.22 -0.25
C ILE A 186 5.73 3.01 0.66
N ILE A 187 6.12 1.84 0.19
CA ILE A 187 5.89 0.54 0.82
C ILE A 187 7.23 -0.14 1.05
N ASP A 188 7.44 -0.66 2.26
CA ASP A 188 8.69 -1.36 2.61
C ASP A 188 8.66 -2.85 2.23
N PRO A 189 9.78 -3.58 2.33
CA PRO A 189 9.85 -5.02 2.04
C PRO A 189 8.89 -5.87 2.88
N ALA A 190 8.53 -5.42 4.09
CA ALA A 190 7.52 -6.06 4.94
C ALA A 190 6.07 -5.73 4.53
N LYS A 191 5.89 -5.13 3.34
CA LYS A 191 4.62 -4.71 2.76
C LYS A 191 3.91 -3.66 3.61
N LYS A 192 4.63 -2.90 4.44
CA LYS A 192 4.03 -1.85 5.26
C LYS A 192 4.04 -0.52 4.52
N ILE A 193 2.92 0.20 4.59
CA ILE A 193 2.84 1.57 4.08
C ILE A 193 3.63 2.48 5.03
N ARG A 194 4.68 3.11 4.51
CA ARG A 194 5.61 3.96 5.27
C ARG A 194 5.36 5.44 5.08
N LEU A 195 4.80 5.82 3.94
CA LEU A 195 4.44 7.20 3.63
C LEU A 195 3.32 7.23 2.60
N ILE A 196 2.42 8.21 2.73
CA ILE A 196 1.36 8.49 1.77
C ILE A 196 1.43 9.98 1.41
N MET A 197 1.45 10.30 0.12
CA MET A 197 1.25 11.65 -0.39
C MET A 197 -0.01 11.68 -1.24
N LEU A 198 -0.92 12.64 -1.00
CA LEU A 198 -2.17 12.79 -1.75
C LEU A 198 -2.22 14.19 -2.35
N TYR A 199 -2.18 14.27 -3.67
CA TYR A 199 -2.23 15.52 -4.43
C TYR A 199 -3.50 15.55 -5.28
N PRO A 200 -4.18 16.71 -5.40
CA PRO A 200 -5.29 16.83 -6.35
C PRO A 200 -4.78 16.78 -7.79
N ALA A 201 -5.68 16.55 -8.75
CA ALA A 201 -5.33 16.52 -10.17
C ALA A 201 -4.67 17.83 -10.65
N SER A 202 -4.99 18.98 -10.03
CA SER A 202 -4.47 20.30 -10.38
C SER A 202 -3.02 20.56 -9.95
N THR A 203 -2.43 19.73 -9.09
CA THR A 203 -1.11 19.99 -8.50
C THR A 203 -0.14 18.87 -8.84
N GLY A 204 0.82 19.15 -9.73
CA GLY A 204 1.91 18.21 -10.03
C GLY A 204 2.80 17.96 -8.81
N ARG A 205 3.29 16.73 -8.68
CA ARG A 205 4.17 16.27 -7.59
C ARG A 205 5.61 16.68 -7.83
N ASN A 206 6.36 16.74 -6.73
CA ASN A 206 7.81 16.89 -6.75
C ASN A 206 8.47 15.50 -6.69
N THR A 207 9.09 15.05 -7.78
CA THR A 207 9.76 13.74 -7.84
C THR A 207 11.01 13.68 -6.95
N ALA A 208 11.70 14.81 -6.75
CA ALA A 208 12.85 14.89 -5.86
C ALA A 208 12.43 14.64 -4.40
N GLU A 209 11.25 15.11 -4.00
CA GLU A 209 10.73 14.84 -2.65
C GLU A 209 10.44 13.35 -2.45
N VAL A 210 9.88 12.67 -3.47
CA VAL A 210 9.64 11.22 -3.39
C VAL A 210 10.96 10.45 -3.20
N LEU A 211 12.03 10.87 -3.88
CA LEU A 211 13.36 10.28 -3.70
C LEU A 211 13.94 10.60 -2.31
N ARG A 212 13.86 11.86 -1.88
CA ARG A 212 14.39 12.33 -0.58
C ARG A 212 13.74 11.61 0.60
N VAL A 213 12.43 11.36 0.57
CA VAL A 213 11.77 10.63 1.65
C VAL A 213 12.14 9.15 1.68
N ILE A 214 12.50 8.54 0.54
CA ILE A 214 13.06 7.18 0.52
C ILE A 214 14.41 7.17 1.21
N ASP A 215 15.28 8.13 0.90
CA ASP A 215 16.57 8.27 1.57
C ASP A 215 16.39 8.46 3.08
N SER A 216 15.43 9.28 3.49
CA SER A 216 15.09 9.49 4.91
C SER A 216 14.62 8.20 5.58
N LEU A 217 13.64 7.50 5.00
CA LEU A 217 13.09 6.26 5.54
C LEU A 217 14.16 5.17 5.68
N GLN A 218 14.94 4.95 4.61
CA GLN A 218 15.99 3.93 4.61
C GLN A 218 17.15 4.28 5.56
N THR A 219 17.52 5.57 5.67
CA THR A 219 18.53 6.04 6.62
C THR A 219 18.05 5.81 8.06
N GLY A 220 16.81 6.18 8.35
CA GLY A 220 16.18 5.98 9.66
C GLY A 220 16.17 4.51 10.06
N ASP A 221 15.72 3.62 9.17
CA ASP A 221 15.66 2.18 9.41
C ASP A 221 17.06 1.57 9.62
N LYS A 222 18.03 1.94 8.78
CA LYS A 222 19.38 1.35 8.81
C LYS A 222 20.22 1.85 10.00
N LYS A 223 20.11 3.13 10.34
CA LYS A 223 20.98 3.79 11.32
C LYS A 223 20.29 4.01 12.67
N GLY A 224 18.97 3.87 12.76
CA GLY A 224 18.21 4.16 13.98
C GLY A 224 18.27 5.64 14.36
N VAL A 225 18.10 6.52 13.39
CA VAL A 225 18.15 7.99 13.52
C VAL A 225 16.87 8.62 12.96
N VAL A 226 16.69 9.91 13.19
CA VAL A 226 15.56 10.68 12.65
C VAL A 226 16.10 11.81 11.77
N THR A 227 15.52 12.05 10.60
CA THR A 227 15.92 13.16 9.74
C THR A 227 15.16 14.45 10.10
N PRO A 228 15.84 15.60 10.24
CA PRO A 228 15.19 16.87 10.52
C PRO A 228 14.34 17.40 9.34
N ILE A 229 13.67 18.54 9.57
CA ILE A 229 12.97 19.29 8.53
C ILE A 229 13.94 19.64 7.37
N ASN A 230 13.46 19.50 6.13
CA ASN A 230 14.22 19.78 4.90
C ASN A 230 15.55 19.02 4.76
N TRP A 231 15.73 17.92 5.49
CA TRP A 231 16.96 17.12 5.44
C TRP A 231 17.24 16.56 4.04
N GLU A 232 18.48 16.72 3.59
CA GLU A 232 19.04 16.06 2.42
C GLU A 232 20.18 15.09 2.81
N VAL A 233 20.53 14.18 1.90
CA VAL A 233 21.61 13.22 2.13
C VAL A 233 22.93 13.96 2.36
N GLY A 234 23.54 13.71 3.52
CA GLY A 234 24.79 14.36 3.96
C GLY A 234 24.59 15.40 5.05
N ASP A 235 23.36 15.86 5.28
CA ASP A 235 23.02 16.73 6.42
C ASP A 235 23.05 15.96 7.74
N ASP A 236 23.23 16.72 8.83
CA ASP A 236 23.12 16.20 10.20
C ASP A 236 21.74 15.55 10.43
N VAL A 237 21.73 14.40 11.08
CA VAL A 237 20.52 13.72 11.55
C VAL A 237 20.32 13.93 13.05
N ILE A 238 19.11 13.68 13.53
CA ILE A 238 18.72 13.77 14.94
C ILE A 238 18.88 12.40 15.61
N VAL A 239 19.55 12.41 16.77
CA VAL A 239 19.58 11.25 17.68
C VAL A 239 18.21 11.12 18.35
N PRO A 240 17.52 9.96 18.23
CA PRO A 240 16.21 9.78 18.85
C PRO A 240 16.26 10.03 20.37
N PRO A 241 15.24 10.66 20.98
CA PRO A 241 15.22 10.91 22.42
C PRO A 241 15.29 9.64 23.28
N SER A 242 14.92 8.49 22.72
CA SER A 242 15.02 7.17 23.38
C SER A 242 16.44 6.64 23.51
N VAL A 243 17.42 7.23 22.82
CA VAL A 243 18.83 6.82 22.85
C VAL A 243 19.61 7.76 23.78
N SER A 244 20.35 7.23 24.76
CA SER A 244 21.20 8.03 25.65
C SER A 244 22.31 8.77 24.86
N THR A 245 22.82 9.89 25.38
CA THR A 245 23.91 10.63 24.70
C THR A 245 25.19 9.79 24.67
N GLU A 246 25.41 8.97 25.69
CA GLU A 246 26.53 8.03 25.80
C GLU A 246 26.47 6.97 24.70
N ASP A 247 25.32 6.33 24.50
CA ASP A 247 25.17 5.29 23.48
C ASP A 247 25.18 5.88 22.07
N ALA A 248 24.63 7.08 21.89
CA ALA A 248 24.73 7.81 20.64
C ALA A 248 26.20 8.13 20.29
N LYS A 249 27.00 8.59 21.25
CA LYS A 249 28.44 8.85 21.03
C LYS A 249 29.22 7.57 20.71
N LYS A 250 28.89 6.45 21.37
CA LYS A 250 29.49 5.14 21.03
C LYS A 250 29.16 4.70 19.61
N LYS A 251 27.93 4.97 19.14
CA LYS A 251 27.44 4.52 17.84
C LYS A 251 27.85 5.42 16.68
N PHE A 252 27.82 6.74 16.87
CA PHE A 252 27.96 7.74 15.82
C PHE A 252 29.19 8.65 15.99
N GLY A 253 29.89 8.56 17.12
CA GLY A 253 31.04 9.42 17.42
C GLY A 253 30.61 10.78 17.98
N GLU A 254 30.82 11.85 17.22
CA GLU A 254 30.48 13.20 17.68
C GLU A 254 28.97 13.42 17.72
N VAL A 255 28.48 13.94 18.86
CA VAL A 255 27.08 14.31 19.05
C VAL A 255 27.03 15.76 19.52
N ARG A 256 26.44 16.62 18.69
CA ARG A 256 26.20 18.03 18.98
C ARG A 256 24.88 18.18 19.72
N GLU A 257 24.97 18.38 21.03
CA GLU A 257 23.81 18.54 21.90
C GLU A 257 23.45 20.02 22.09
N LEU A 258 22.29 20.45 21.58
CA LEU A 258 21.76 21.80 21.80
C LEU A 258 20.78 21.83 22.98
N LYS A 259 20.02 20.74 23.14
CA LYS A 259 19.15 20.43 24.28
C LYS A 259 19.15 18.92 24.50
N PRO A 260 18.76 18.42 25.70
CA PRO A 260 18.71 16.97 25.95
C PRO A 260 17.89 16.17 24.93
N TYR A 261 16.84 16.78 24.35
CA TYR A 261 15.99 16.16 23.32
C TYR A 261 16.36 16.55 21.87
N LEU A 262 17.28 17.52 21.69
CA LEU A 262 17.67 18.06 20.38
C LEU A 262 19.18 17.91 20.20
N ARG A 263 19.55 16.74 19.67
CA ARG A 263 20.92 16.29 19.52
C ARG A 263 21.15 15.87 18.08
N TYR A 264 22.22 16.38 17.48
CA TYR A 264 22.59 16.13 16.10
C TYR A 264 23.84 15.26 15.99
N THR A 265 23.92 14.47 14.94
CA THR A 265 25.11 13.67 14.60
C THR A 265 25.17 13.43 13.08
N LYS A 266 26.33 12.98 12.57
CA LYS A 266 26.51 12.60 11.17
C LYS A 266 26.46 11.08 11.02
N VAL A 267 25.92 10.57 9.90
CA VAL A 267 25.72 9.11 9.66
C VAL A 267 26.14 8.62 8.29
#